data_AF-A0A9E2RRE6-F1
#
_entry.id   AF-A0A9E2RRE6-F1
#
_cell.length_a   1.000
_cell.length_b   1.000
_cell.length_c   1.000
_cell.angle_alpha   90.00
_cell.angle_beta   90.00
_cell.angle_gamma   90.00
#
_symmetry.space_group_name_H-M   'P 1'
#
loop_
_entity.id
_entity.type
_entity.pdbx_description
1 polymer ?
#
loop_
_entity_poly.entity_id
_entity_poly.type
_entity_poly.pdbx_seq_one_letter_code
_entity_poly.pdbx_strand_id
1 'polypeptide(L)'
;IAVLPVRGLHWVSRIHLLTGIGGYITAPMWLIFLILGLLISLQASFIRPEYFPKGFSLFPTWPQQDPVLAARVFAATIGLLILPKLLAYLVLVSRREERDRFSGSIRVLVGIFSETLLAALVAPSMMIFQSAAVTEILFGRDAGWQVQRRSGGDVAQREIYRKLVPSTLWGLLMGLCAYAVSLPLLLWMSPVIAGLLLAIPLGLLTSRRLGLAGLFSTPEDHHPPLVVHRANELAASARIQFIGALQQLREDPELLRHHLDSVPRESHRKLGEIVVPLATAHAKIEQSGTFDEAVGWLDKAEIRAVLGNAATLRRILELRVT
;
A
#
# COMPACT_ATOMS: atom_id res chain seq x y z
N ILE A 1 8.19 8.49 -12.87
CA ILE A 1 7.73 8.94 -14.21
C ILE A 1 8.46 8.23 -15.37
N ALA A 2 9.71 7.79 -15.17
CA ALA A 2 10.55 7.15 -16.20
C ALA A 2 10.00 5.85 -16.86
N VAL A 3 8.95 5.21 -16.31
CA VAL A 3 8.37 3.96 -16.86
C VAL A 3 7.31 4.23 -17.95
N LEU A 4 6.66 5.39 -17.95
CA LEU A 4 5.65 5.75 -18.95
C LEU A 4 6.17 5.78 -20.41
N PRO A 5 7.40 6.27 -20.70
CA PRO A 5 7.95 6.26 -22.06
C PRO A 5 8.55 4.92 -22.50
N VAL A 6 8.44 3.85 -21.69
CA VAL A 6 9.00 2.54 -22.06
C VAL A 6 8.32 2.01 -23.33
N ARG A 7 9.15 1.63 -24.32
CA ARG A 7 8.69 1.06 -25.60
C ARG A 7 8.07 -0.32 -25.35
N GLY A 8 6.99 -0.62 -26.08
CA GLY A 8 6.24 -1.89 -25.95
C GLY A 8 5.07 -1.87 -24.97
N LEU A 9 4.87 -0.78 -24.21
CA LEU A 9 3.73 -0.65 -23.31
C LEU A 9 2.46 -0.21 -24.06
N HIS A 10 1.38 -0.98 -23.93
CA HIS A 10 0.08 -0.66 -24.52
C HIS A 10 -0.51 0.64 -23.91
N TRP A 11 -1.32 1.37 -24.69
CA TRP A 11 -1.85 2.68 -24.27
C TRP A 11 -2.74 2.59 -23.02
N VAL A 12 -3.54 1.52 -22.89
CA VAL A 12 -4.37 1.26 -21.69
C VAL A 12 -3.50 1.11 -20.44
N SER A 13 -2.37 0.40 -20.53
CA SER A 13 -1.45 0.25 -19.41
C SER A 13 -0.82 1.58 -19.00
N ARG A 14 -0.55 2.47 -19.97
CA ARG A 14 -0.08 3.83 -19.66
C ARG A 14 -1.13 4.65 -18.93
N ILE A 15 -2.39 4.58 -19.36
CA ILE A 15 -3.50 5.26 -18.66
C ILE A 15 -3.63 4.70 -17.24
N HIS A 16 -3.62 3.38 -17.07
CA HIS A 16 -3.69 2.77 -15.75
C HIS A 16 -2.56 3.25 -14.83
N LEU A 17 -1.32 3.31 -15.33
CA LEU A 17 -0.18 3.86 -14.59
C LEU A 17 -0.36 5.35 -14.28
N LEU A 18 -0.85 6.15 -15.24
CA LEU A 18 -1.14 7.58 -15.04
C LEU A 18 -2.21 7.79 -13.98
N THR A 19 -3.30 7.02 -14.00
CA THR A 19 -4.34 7.06 -12.97
C THR A 19 -3.78 6.67 -11.61
N GLY A 20 -2.90 5.66 -11.55
CA GLY A 20 -2.19 5.30 -10.31
C GLY A 20 -1.34 6.44 -9.77
N ILE A 21 -0.51 7.07 -10.63
CA ILE A 21 0.31 8.24 -10.27
C ILE A 21 -0.58 9.41 -9.81
N GLY A 22 -1.65 9.70 -10.56
CA GLY A 22 -2.61 10.76 -10.23
C GLY A 22 -3.27 10.54 -8.87
N GLY A 23 -3.56 9.28 -8.51
CA GLY A 23 -4.06 8.91 -7.19
C GLY A 23 -3.13 9.39 -6.06
N TYR A 24 -1.82 9.17 -6.18
CA TYR A 24 -0.85 9.64 -5.19
C TYR A 24 -0.72 11.17 -5.15
N ILE A 25 -0.79 11.85 -6.31
CA ILE A 25 -0.71 13.32 -6.41
C ILE A 25 -1.96 13.99 -5.83
N THR A 26 -3.10 13.30 -5.78
CA THR A 26 -4.34 13.85 -5.23
C THR A 26 -4.20 14.22 -3.75
N ALA A 27 -3.40 13.50 -2.97
CA ALA A 27 -3.16 13.81 -1.56
C ALA A 27 -2.49 15.18 -1.33
N PRO A 28 -1.32 15.53 -1.94
CA PRO A 28 -0.74 16.85 -1.80
C PRO A 28 -1.63 17.96 -2.39
N MET A 29 -2.37 17.68 -3.46
CA MET A 29 -3.35 18.65 -3.98
C MET A 29 -4.46 18.93 -2.96
N TRP A 30 -4.95 17.91 -2.25
CA TRP A 30 -5.94 18.07 -1.19
C TRP A 30 -5.37 18.87 0.00
N LEU A 31 -4.12 18.60 0.40
CA LEU A 31 -3.45 19.38 1.44
C LEU A 31 -3.29 20.86 1.04
N ILE A 32 -2.84 21.13 -0.19
CA ILE A 32 -2.73 22.49 -0.73
C ILE A 32 -4.10 23.17 -0.76
N PHE A 33 -5.15 22.47 -1.21
CA PHE A 33 -6.51 22.98 -1.20
C PHE A 33 -6.97 23.39 0.20
N LEU A 34 -6.69 22.57 1.23
CA LEU A 34 -7.02 22.89 2.61
C LEU A 34 -6.24 24.10 3.15
N ILE A 35 -4.95 24.21 2.83
CA ILE A 35 -4.11 25.35 3.22
C ILE A 35 -4.60 26.63 2.53
N LEU A 36 -4.82 26.59 1.22
CA LEU A 36 -5.33 27.74 0.46
C LEU A 36 -6.72 28.15 0.95
N GLY A 37 -7.61 27.20 1.22
CA GLY A 37 -8.93 27.48 1.81
C GLY A 37 -8.84 28.19 3.15
N LEU A 38 -7.92 27.75 4.02
CA LEU A 38 -7.65 28.39 5.30
C LEU A 38 -7.07 29.81 5.12
N LEU A 39 -6.14 30.01 4.19
CA LEU A 39 -5.54 31.31 3.88
C LEU A 39 -6.55 32.29 3.30
N ILE A 40 -7.43 31.85 2.39
CA ILE A 40 -8.49 32.68 1.82
C ILE A 40 -9.48 33.09 2.91
N SER A 41 -9.84 32.15 3.81
CA SER A 41 -10.71 32.45 4.95
C SER A 41 -10.08 33.48 5.90
N LEU A 42 -8.78 33.32 6.19
CA LEU A 42 -8.01 34.29 6.96
C LEU A 42 -7.97 35.67 6.26
N GLN A 43 -7.72 35.70 4.95
CA GLN A 43 -7.72 36.93 4.15
C GLN A 43 -9.10 37.62 4.18
N ALA A 44 -10.19 36.87 4.08
CA ALA A 44 -11.55 37.42 4.16
C ALA A 44 -11.88 38.04 5.52
N SER A 45 -11.23 37.60 6.61
CA SER A 45 -11.34 38.26 7.91
C SER A 45 -10.66 39.63 7.95
N PHE A 46 -9.64 39.88 7.12
CA PHE A 46 -8.94 41.16 7.04
C PHE A 46 -9.42 42.08 5.91
N ILE A 47 -9.85 41.51 4.78
CA ILE A 47 -10.31 42.25 3.60
C ILE A 47 -11.83 42.22 3.57
N ARG A 48 -12.44 43.35 3.96
CA ARG A 48 -13.89 43.51 3.86
C ARG A 48 -14.31 43.51 2.38
N PRO A 49 -15.38 42.80 2.00
CA PRO A 49 -15.91 42.85 0.64
C PRO A 49 -16.22 44.30 0.25
N GLU A 50 -15.74 44.74 -0.92
CA GLU A 50 -16.07 46.05 -1.47
C GLU A 50 -17.44 45.94 -2.18
N TYR A 51 -18.51 46.20 -1.43
CA TYR A 51 -19.88 46.14 -1.95
C TYR A 51 -20.20 47.24 -2.99
N PHE A 52 -19.41 48.31 -2.97
CA PHE A 52 -19.56 49.50 -3.83
C PHE A 52 -18.23 49.81 -4.52
N PRO A 53 -17.91 49.12 -5.64
CA PRO A 53 -16.69 49.44 -6.40
C PRO A 53 -16.76 50.85 -6.97
N LYS A 54 -15.60 51.51 -7.17
CA LYS A 54 -15.48 52.91 -7.66
C LYS A 54 -15.99 53.16 -9.10
N GLY A 55 -16.72 52.22 -9.70
CA GLY A 55 -17.35 52.35 -11.03
C GLY A 55 -18.87 52.56 -10.94
N PHE A 56 -19.49 52.97 -12.05
CA PHE A 56 -20.94 53.07 -12.15
C PHE A 56 -21.57 51.67 -12.03
N SER A 57 -22.20 51.38 -10.90
CA SER A 57 -23.04 50.19 -10.70
C SER A 57 -24.39 50.61 -10.14
N LEU A 58 -25.47 50.11 -10.75
CA LEU A 58 -26.84 50.36 -10.30
C LEU A 58 -27.19 49.54 -9.03
N PHE A 59 -26.41 48.49 -8.73
CA PHE A 59 -26.64 47.60 -7.59
C PHE A 59 -25.33 47.23 -6.90
N PRO A 60 -25.35 46.96 -5.58
CA PRO A 60 -24.18 46.43 -4.87
C PRO A 60 -23.83 45.02 -5.37
N THR A 61 -22.53 44.72 -5.45
CA THR A 61 -22.02 43.38 -5.78
C THR A 61 -22.00 42.52 -4.52
N TRP A 62 -23.00 41.66 -4.37
CA TRP A 62 -23.05 40.69 -3.28
C TRP A 62 -22.15 39.48 -3.60
N PRO A 63 -21.38 38.96 -2.63
CA PRO A 63 -20.73 37.66 -2.76
C PRO A 63 -21.79 36.58 -2.98
N GLN A 64 -21.91 36.05 -4.19
CA GLN A 64 -22.92 35.02 -4.50
C GLN A 64 -22.37 33.65 -4.12
N GLN A 65 -22.75 33.17 -2.94
CA GLN A 65 -22.59 31.77 -2.56
C GLN A 65 -23.95 31.08 -2.74
N ASP A 66 -24.01 30.01 -3.55
CA ASP A 66 -25.23 29.22 -3.71
C ASP A 66 -25.17 27.98 -2.79
N PRO A 67 -25.76 28.06 -1.57
CA PRO A 67 -25.73 26.96 -0.62
C PRO A 67 -26.54 25.75 -1.09
N VAL A 68 -27.56 25.95 -1.95
CA VAL A 68 -28.39 24.87 -2.45
C VAL A 68 -27.62 24.04 -3.46
N LEU A 69 -26.90 24.69 -4.38
CA LEU A 69 -26.02 24.00 -5.32
C LEU A 69 -24.90 23.25 -4.57
N ALA A 70 -24.26 23.88 -3.59
CA ALA A 70 -23.24 23.24 -2.77
C ALA A 70 -23.78 21.98 -2.05
N ALA A 71 -24.98 22.06 -1.47
CA ALA A 71 -25.63 20.92 -0.83
C ALA A 71 -25.97 19.79 -1.82
N ARG A 72 -26.41 20.10 -3.05
CA ARG A 72 -26.68 19.10 -4.09
C ARG A 72 -25.42 18.38 -4.54
N VAL A 73 -24.34 19.13 -4.78
CA VAL A 73 -23.02 18.56 -5.16
C VAL A 73 -22.49 17.68 -4.04
N PHE A 74 -22.62 18.13 -2.78
CA PHE A 74 -22.26 17.33 -1.61
C PHE A 74 -23.06 16.03 -1.52
N ALA A 75 -24.39 16.10 -1.63
CA ALA A 75 -25.27 14.91 -1.59
C ALA A 75 -24.96 13.92 -2.73
N ALA A 76 -24.73 14.42 -3.95
CA ALA A 76 -24.34 13.58 -5.08
C ALA A 76 -22.98 12.89 -4.83
N THR A 77 -22.02 13.60 -4.25
CA THR A 77 -20.68 13.06 -3.93
C THR A 77 -20.75 12.00 -2.84
N ILE A 78 -21.46 12.27 -1.73
CA ILE A 78 -21.67 11.27 -0.66
C ILE A 78 -22.42 10.05 -1.20
N GLY A 79 -23.44 10.27 -2.04
CA GLY A 79 -24.16 9.20 -2.71
C GLY A 79 -23.21 8.31 -3.52
N LEU A 80 -22.36 8.90 -4.38
CA LEU A 80 -21.41 8.16 -5.20
C LEU A 80 -20.42 7.32 -4.36
N LEU A 81 -19.96 7.85 -3.22
CA LEU A 81 -19.00 7.17 -2.35
C LEU A 81 -19.64 6.02 -1.54
N ILE A 82 -20.88 6.20 -1.08
CA ILE A 82 -21.54 5.26 -0.16
C ILE A 82 -22.38 4.20 -0.92
N LEU A 83 -22.90 4.53 -2.10
CA LEU A 83 -23.72 3.64 -2.92
C LEU A 83 -23.11 2.24 -3.14
N PRO A 84 -21.83 2.06 -3.54
CA PRO A 84 -21.28 0.72 -3.74
C PRO A 84 -21.26 -0.11 -2.46
N LYS A 85 -21.01 0.50 -1.29
CA LYS A 85 -21.06 -0.20 0.01
C LYS A 85 -22.49 -0.61 0.36
N LEU A 86 -23.48 0.24 0.06
CA LEU A 86 -24.90 -0.09 0.27
C LEU A 86 -25.37 -1.21 -0.67
N LEU A 87 -24.98 -1.19 -1.95
CA LEU A 87 -25.30 -2.27 -2.88
C LEU A 87 -24.70 -3.60 -2.43
N ALA A 88 -23.44 -3.61 -2.00
CA ALA A 88 -22.79 -4.80 -1.44
C ALA A 88 -23.54 -5.33 -0.20
N TYR A 89 -23.96 -4.43 0.69
CA TYR A 89 -24.76 -4.79 1.86
C TYR A 89 -26.13 -5.40 1.48
N LEU A 90 -26.84 -4.81 0.50
CA LEU A 90 -28.12 -5.32 0.03
C LEU A 90 -27.99 -6.72 -0.59
N VAL A 91 -26.93 -6.95 -1.38
CA VAL A 91 -26.61 -8.28 -1.92
C VAL A 91 -26.34 -9.27 -0.79
N LEU A 92 -25.55 -8.90 0.21
CA LEU A 92 -25.25 -9.76 1.36
C LEU A 92 -26.50 -10.12 2.16
N VAL A 93 -27.37 -9.15 2.46
CA VAL A 93 -28.61 -9.39 3.21
C VAL A 93 -29.55 -10.34 2.46
N SER A 94 -29.55 -10.25 1.12
CA SER A 94 -30.34 -11.12 0.24
C SER A 94 -29.85 -12.57 0.22
N ARG A 95 -28.59 -12.84 0.58
CA ARG A 95 -27.98 -14.18 0.59
C ARG A 95 -27.82 -14.70 2.02
N ARG A 96 -28.74 -15.56 2.45
CA ARG A 96 -28.77 -16.12 3.83
C ARG A 96 -27.46 -16.79 4.23
N GLU A 97 -26.89 -17.63 3.37
CA GLU A 97 -25.65 -18.35 3.66
C GLU A 97 -24.46 -17.41 3.87
N GLU A 98 -24.31 -16.37 3.03
CA GLU A 98 -23.21 -15.41 3.17
C GLU A 98 -23.39 -14.55 4.42
N ARG A 99 -24.61 -14.07 4.68
CA ARG A 99 -24.92 -13.28 5.87
C ARG A 99 -24.55 -13.99 7.17
N ASP A 100 -24.86 -15.28 7.26
CA ASP A 100 -24.60 -16.08 8.46
C ASP A 100 -23.08 -16.32 8.66
N ARG A 101 -22.29 -16.36 7.58
CA ARG A 101 -20.81 -16.39 7.64
C ARG A 101 -20.19 -15.09 8.16
N PHE A 102 -20.81 -13.93 7.86
CA PHE A 102 -20.36 -12.61 8.33
C PHE A 102 -20.94 -12.19 9.70
N SER A 103 -21.35 -13.16 10.53
CA SER A 103 -21.89 -12.93 11.88
C SER A 103 -23.23 -12.16 11.94
N GLY A 104 -23.96 -12.04 10.82
CA GLY A 104 -25.31 -11.47 10.74
C GLY A 104 -25.40 -10.05 10.16
N SER A 105 -26.59 -9.65 9.68
CA SER A 105 -26.80 -8.39 8.95
C SER A 105 -26.57 -7.13 9.79
N ILE A 106 -27.04 -7.10 11.04
CA ILE A 106 -26.90 -5.93 11.92
C ILE A 106 -25.43 -5.65 12.22
N ARG A 107 -24.64 -6.70 12.50
CA ARG A 107 -23.20 -6.56 12.76
C ARG A 107 -22.44 -6.05 11.54
N VAL A 108 -22.81 -6.50 10.34
CA VAL A 108 -22.23 -5.98 9.11
C VAL A 108 -22.61 -4.52 8.89
N LEU A 109 -23.87 -4.14 9.13
CA LEU A 109 -24.30 -2.75 8.98
C LEU A 109 -23.51 -1.83 9.93
N VAL A 110 -23.40 -2.18 11.20
CA VAL A 110 -22.56 -1.46 12.18
C VAL A 110 -21.11 -1.45 11.73
N GLY A 111 -20.59 -2.57 11.21
CA GLY A 111 -19.25 -2.68 10.66
C GLY A 111 -19.00 -1.71 9.50
N ILE A 112 -19.94 -1.56 8.56
CA ILE A 112 -19.84 -0.63 7.44
C ILE A 112 -19.78 0.82 7.94
N PHE A 113 -20.63 1.19 8.91
CA PHE A 113 -20.60 2.53 9.51
C PHE A 113 -19.30 2.78 10.28
N SER A 114 -18.88 1.84 11.12
CA SER A 114 -17.65 1.95 11.91
C SER A 114 -16.41 1.98 11.02
N GLU A 115 -16.34 1.16 9.97
CA GLU A 115 -15.25 1.18 8.99
C GLU A 115 -15.24 2.50 8.23
N THR A 116 -16.39 3.00 7.79
CA THR A 116 -16.46 4.28 7.07
C THR A 116 -16.01 5.44 7.95
N LEU A 117 -16.40 5.46 9.23
CA LEU A 117 -15.94 6.44 10.20
C LEU A 117 -14.44 6.34 10.45
N LEU A 118 -13.92 5.13 10.68
CA LEU A 118 -12.48 4.90 10.87
C LEU A 118 -11.68 5.31 9.63
N ALA A 119 -12.13 4.94 8.43
CA ALA A 119 -11.50 5.32 7.17
C ALA A 119 -11.48 6.83 6.97
N ALA A 120 -12.60 7.52 7.27
CA ALA A 120 -12.68 8.97 7.21
C ALA A 120 -11.72 9.66 8.18
N LEU A 121 -11.56 9.13 9.40
CA LEU A 121 -10.63 9.67 10.41
C LEU A 121 -9.16 9.37 10.09
N VAL A 122 -8.86 8.24 9.45
CA VAL A 122 -7.50 7.86 9.04
C VAL A 122 -7.05 8.61 7.77
N ALA A 123 -7.98 9.00 6.89
CA ALA A 123 -7.68 9.64 5.61
C ALA A 123 -6.81 10.91 5.71
N PRO A 124 -7.02 11.86 6.65
CA PRO A 124 -6.13 13.00 6.83
C PRO A 124 -4.68 12.61 7.17
N SER A 125 -4.49 11.57 7.99
CA SER A 125 -3.14 11.07 8.32
C SER A 125 -2.48 10.47 7.08
N MET A 126 -3.23 9.70 6.28
CA MET A 126 -2.75 9.19 4.99
C MET A 126 -2.42 10.32 4.01
N MET A 127 -3.21 11.40 3.99
CA MET A 127 -2.92 12.58 3.17
C MET A 127 -1.55 13.17 3.51
N ILE A 128 -1.22 13.33 4.81
CA ILE A 128 0.09 13.82 5.24
C ILE A 128 1.22 12.87 4.80
N PHE A 129 1.06 11.56 5.01
CA PHE A 129 2.07 10.57 4.61
C PHE A 129 2.29 10.53 3.09
N GLN A 130 1.23 10.53 2.30
CA GLN A 130 1.32 10.52 0.84
C GLN A 130 1.90 11.83 0.31
N SER A 131 1.54 12.97 0.90
CA SER A 131 2.10 14.27 0.54
C SER A 131 3.61 14.34 0.83
N ALA A 132 4.04 13.82 1.98
CA ALA A 132 5.46 13.72 2.32
C ALA A 132 6.21 12.82 1.34
N ALA A 133 5.69 11.62 1.05
CA ALA A 133 6.31 10.68 0.12
C ALA A 133 6.44 11.27 -1.31
N VAL A 134 5.40 11.93 -1.82
CA VAL A 134 5.46 12.60 -3.13
C VAL A 134 6.50 13.72 -3.11
N THR A 135 6.56 14.51 -2.04
CA THR A 135 7.54 15.59 -1.88
C THR A 135 8.98 15.06 -1.84
N GLU A 136 9.23 13.98 -1.10
CA GLU A 136 10.54 13.31 -1.05
C GLU A 136 11.00 12.82 -2.43
N ILE A 137 10.10 12.18 -3.19
CA ILE A 137 10.38 11.72 -4.55
C ILE A 137 10.70 12.90 -5.48
N LEU A 138 9.97 14.01 -5.38
CA LEU A 138 10.21 15.21 -6.20
C LEU A 138 11.57 15.86 -5.88
N PHE A 139 12.01 15.82 -4.62
CA PHE A 139 13.35 16.26 -4.22
C PHE A 139 14.46 15.22 -4.49
N GLY A 140 14.14 14.12 -5.17
CA GLY A 140 15.11 13.06 -5.49
C GLY A 140 15.58 12.27 -4.27
N ARG A 141 14.86 12.32 -3.15
CA ARG A 141 15.13 11.52 -1.96
C ARG A 141 14.48 10.15 -2.13
N ASP A 142 15.12 9.13 -1.57
CA ASP A 142 14.51 7.81 -1.48
C ASP A 142 13.37 7.87 -0.45
N ALA A 143 12.14 7.59 -0.91
CA ALA A 143 10.95 7.46 -0.05
C ALA A 143 11.01 6.23 0.86
N GLY A 144 12.11 5.47 0.81
CA GLY A 144 12.44 4.41 1.74
C GLY A 144 11.49 3.24 1.57
N TRP A 145 11.69 2.44 0.53
CA TRP A 145 10.99 1.16 0.41
C TRP A 145 11.45 0.21 1.53
N GLN A 146 10.76 0.26 2.66
CA GLN A 146 11.05 -0.60 3.80
C GLN A 146 10.50 -2.01 3.57
N VAL A 147 11.20 -3.00 4.11
CA VAL A 147 10.75 -4.39 4.07
C VAL A 147 9.39 -4.48 4.80
N GLN A 148 8.34 -4.84 4.05
CA GLN A 148 7.00 -4.98 4.61
C GLN A 148 7.01 -6.10 5.66
N ARG A 149 6.69 -5.77 6.92
CA ARG A 149 6.45 -6.76 7.98
C ARG A 149 5.10 -7.44 7.69
N ARG A 150 5.13 -8.54 6.94
CA ARG A 150 3.94 -9.34 6.58
C ARG A 150 3.55 -10.36 7.64
N SER A 151 4.44 -10.66 8.58
CA SER A 151 4.15 -11.50 9.75
C SER A 151 3.34 -10.70 10.76
N GLY A 152 2.20 -11.22 11.20
CA GLY A 152 1.21 -10.54 12.06
C GLY A 152 1.65 -10.24 13.49
N GLY A 153 2.82 -9.64 13.68
CA GLY A 153 3.30 -9.13 14.96
C GLY A 153 2.86 -7.69 15.20
N ASP A 154 2.66 -7.34 16.47
CA ASP A 154 2.29 -6.00 16.86
C ASP A 154 3.34 -4.97 16.41
N VAL A 155 2.85 -3.79 15.99
CA VAL A 155 3.71 -2.65 15.70
C VAL A 155 4.20 -2.07 17.02
N ALA A 156 5.51 -1.84 17.14
CA ALA A 156 6.08 -1.25 18.34
C ALA A 156 5.44 0.13 18.58
N GLN A 157 4.89 0.37 19.77
CA GLN A 157 4.18 1.63 20.09
C GLN A 157 5.07 2.85 19.82
N ARG A 158 6.37 2.76 20.11
CA ARG A 158 7.34 3.82 19.81
C ARG A 158 7.37 4.20 18.32
N GLU A 159 7.21 3.24 17.42
CA GLU A 159 7.15 3.50 15.98
C GLU A 159 5.86 4.24 15.59
N ILE A 160 4.73 3.87 16.20
CA ILE A 160 3.42 4.51 16.02
C ILE A 160 3.52 5.99 16.41
N TYR A 161 4.01 6.28 17.63
CA TYR A 161 4.23 7.67 18.08
C TYR A 161 5.15 8.43 17.12
N ARG A 162 6.32 7.87 16.79
CA ARG A 162 7.29 8.55 15.92
C ARG A 162 6.69 8.91 14.55
N LYS A 163 5.86 8.05 13.97
CA LYS A 163 5.26 8.27 12.64
C LYS A 163 4.04 9.19 12.68
N LEU A 164 3.22 9.13 13.73
CA LEU A 164 1.93 9.84 13.78
C LEU A 164 1.99 11.20 14.49
N VAL A 165 3.02 11.47 15.32
CA VAL A 165 3.23 12.78 15.95
C VAL A 165 3.21 13.93 14.95
N PRO A 166 3.90 13.88 13.79
CA PRO A 166 3.81 14.96 12.80
C PRO A 166 2.38 15.24 12.33
N SER A 167 1.57 14.19 12.13
CA SER A 167 0.16 14.35 11.72
C SER A 167 -0.66 15.02 12.82
N THR A 168 -0.47 14.62 14.08
CA THR A 168 -1.14 15.25 15.22
C THR A 168 -0.72 16.70 15.42
N LEU A 169 0.56 17.04 15.22
CA LEU A 169 1.05 18.43 15.27
C LEU A 169 0.45 19.28 14.16
N TRP A 170 0.34 18.75 12.94
CA TRP A 170 -0.37 19.41 11.84
C TRP A 170 -1.85 19.64 12.17
N GLY A 171 -2.52 18.64 12.76
CA GLY A 171 -3.90 18.79 13.25
C GLY A 171 -4.04 19.88 14.29
N LEU A 172 -3.13 19.95 15.26
CA LEU A 172 -3.11 20.99 16.29
C LEU A 172 -2.90 22.37 15.68
N LEU A 173 -1.89 22.53 14.82
CA LEU A 173 -1.61 23.80 14.14
C LEU A 173 -2.81 24.27 13.32
N MET A 174 -3.35 23.40 12.48
CA MET A 174 -4.50 23.69 11.63
C MET A 174 -5.76 24.02 12.43
N GLY A 175 -5.97 23.32 13.57
CA GLY A 175 -7.04 23.61 14.50
C GLY A 175 -6.89 24.97 15.19
N LEU A 176 -5.70 25.32 15.65
CA LEU A 176 -5.41 26.63 16.24
C LEU A 176 -5.60 27.75 15.23
N CYS A 177 -5.11 27.59 14.00
CA CYS A 177 -5.32 28.56 12.93
C CYS A 177 -6.81 28.71 12.57
N ALA A 178 -7.54 27.60 12.42
CA ALA A 178 -8.97 27.65 12.11
C ALA A 178 -9.77 28.33 13.23
N TYR A 179 -9.46 28.02 14.50
CA TYR A 179 -10.06 28.65 15.67
C TYR A 179 -9.78 30.16 15.71
N ALA A 180 -8.54 30.57 15.41
CA ALA A 180 -8.16 31.98 15.36
C ALA A 180 -8.88 32.77 14.25
N VAL A 181 -9.26 32.11 13.15
CA VAL A 181 -10.07 32.73 12.08
C VAL A 181 -11.53 32.85 12.50
N SER A 182 -12.19 31.73 12.80
CA SER A 182 -13.57 31.71 13.28
C SER A 182 -14.03 30.32 13.75
N LEU A 183 -14.96 30.26 14.69
CA LEU A 183 -15.56 29.00 15.15
C LEU A 183 -16.28 28.22 14.03
N PRO A 184 -17.07 28.84 13.12
CA PRO A 184 -17.68 28.13 12.00
C PRO A 184 -16.66 27.43 11.10
N LEU A 185 -15.50 28.07 10.84
CA LEU A 185 -14.44 27.45 10.05
C LEU A 185 -13.84 26.23 10.77
N LEU A 186 -13.59 26.33 12.08
CA LEU A 186 -13.11 25.21 12.87
C LEU A 186 -14.09 24.03 12.82
N LEU A 187 -15.39 24.29 12.99
CA LEU A 187 -16.43 23.26 12.93
C LEU A 187 -16.54 22.65 11.54
N TRP A 188 -16.42 23.45 10.49
CA TRP A 188 -16.40 22.98 9.10
C TRP A 188 -15.20 22.09 8.80
N MET A 189 -14.02 22.45 9.31
CA MET A 189 -12.78 21.68 9.14
C MET A 189 -12.64 20.54 10.17
N SER A 190 -13.59 20.39 11.09
CA SER A 190 -13.49 19.48 12.22
C SER A 190 -13.29 18.01 11.83
N PRO A 191 -13.87 17.43 10.76
CA PRO A 191 -13.61 16.03 10.43
C PRO A 191 -12.13 15.76 10.10
N VAL A 192 -11.49 16.70 9.40
CA VAL A 192 -10.07 16.63 9.04
C VAL A 192 -9.20 16.84 10.29
N ILE A 193 -9.49 17.89 11.06
CA ILE A 193 -8.74 18.23 12.28
C ILE A 193 -8.86 17.11 13.32
N ALA A 194 -10.05 16.57 13.52
CA ALA A 194 -10.29 15.45 14.43
C ALA A 194 -9.52 14.20 13.99
N GLY A 195 -9.52 13.86 12.69
CA GLY A 195 -8.72 12.75 12.17
C GLY A 195 -7.21 12.90 12.42
N LEU A 196 -6.68 14.13 12.25
CA LEU A 196 -5.27 14.42 12.53
C LEU A 196 -4.96 14.42 14.04
N LEU A 197 -5.80 15.03 14.87
CA LEU A 197 -5.62 15.04 16.33
C LEU A 197 -5.70 13.64 16.92
N LEU A 198 -6.61 12.81 16.41
CA LEU A 198 -6.79 11.41 16.82
C LEU A 198 -5.83 10.44 16.12
N ALA A 199 -4.86 10.91 15.34
CA ALA A 199 -3.95 10.04 14.57
C ALA A 199 -3.23 9.00 15.45
N ILE A 200 -2.69 9.42 16.61
CA ILE A 200 -2.02 8.52 17.57
C ILE A 200 -2.98 7.51 18.20
N PRO A 201 -4.11 7.90 18.85
CA PRO A 201 -5.01 6.93 19.45
C PRO A 201 -5.63 5.99 18.40
N LEU A 202 -5.95 6.48 17.20
CA LEU A 202 -6.40 5.64 16.10
C LEU A 202 -5.31 4.65 15.69
N GLY A 203 -4.06 5.09 15.54
CA GLY A 203 -2.94 4.21 15.22
C GLY A 203 -2.73 3.10 16.26
N LEU A 204 -2.86 3.41 17.55
CA LEU A 204 -2.78 2.43 18.64
C LEU A 204 -3.97 1.47 18.67
N LEU A 205 -5.17 1.97 18.34
CA LEU A 205 -6.40 1.19 18.26
C LEU A 205 -6.34 0.20 17.09
N THR A 206 -5.92 0.66 15.92
CA THR A 206 -5.87 -0.15 14.69
C THR A 206 -4.62 -1.03 14.58
N SER A 207 -3.56 -0.76 15.35
CA SER A 207 -2.35 -1.59 15.33
C SER A 207 -2.53 -2.92 16.05
N ARG A 208 -3.57 -3.05 16.87
CA ARG A 208 -3.89 -4.26 17.63
C ARG A 208 -5.01 -4.99 16.91
N ARG A 209 -5.04 -6.32 17.04
CA ARG A 209 -6.25 -7.08 16.69
C ARG A 209 -7.36 -6.64 17.63
N LEU A 210 -8.27 -5.81 17.12
CA LEU A 210 -9.44 -5.39 17.86
C LEU A 210 -10.29 -6.63 18.11
N GLY A 211 -10.27 -7.14 19.34
CA GLY A 211 -11.15 -8.23 19.80
C GLY A 211 -12.61 -7.78 19.95
N LEU A 212 -13.08 -6.91 19.06
CA LEU A 212 -14.46 -6.45 19.02
C LEU A 212 -15.30 -7.63 18.55
N ALA A 213 -16.09 -8.21 19.45
CA ALA A 213 -16.83 -9.47 19.31
C ALA A 213 -17.61 -9.60 17.98
N GLY A 214 -16.94 -10.09 16.93
CA GLY A 214 -17.52 -10.27 15.59
C GLY A 214 -17.63 -9.00 14.74
N LEU A 215 -17.21 -7.83 15.24
CA LEU A 215 -17.25 -6.55 14.50
C LEU A 215 -15.96 -6.44 13.69
N PHE A 216 -16.07 -6.44 12.36
CA PHE A 216 -14.99 -6.61 11.38
C PHE A 216 -14.49 -8.06 11.16
N SER A 217 -15.20 -9.07 11.68
CA SER A 217 -14.87 -10.45 11.36
C SER A 217 -15.26 -10.81 9.93
N THR A 218 -14.36 -11.51 9.26
CA THR A 218 -14.54 -12.08 7.93
C THR A 218 -14.84 -13.58 8.04
N PRO A 219 -15.47 -14.21 7.03
CA PRO A 219 -15.66 -15.66 6.99
C PRO A 219 -14.37 -16.44 7.21
N GLU A 220 -13.25 -15.92 6.72
CA GLU A 220 -11.91 -16.47 6.83
C GLU A 220 -11.35 -16.44 8.25
N ASP A 221 -11.86 -15.56 9.12
CA ASP A 221 -11.50 -15.55 10.55
C ASP A 221 -12.15 -16.71 11.31
N HIS A 222 -13.36 -17.13 10.89
CA HIS A 222 -14.10 -18.24 11.50
C HIS A 222 -13.74 -19.60 10.89
N HIS A 223 -13.52 -19.61 9.57
CA HIS A 223 -13.18 -20.81 8.80
C HIS A 223 -11.98 -20.51 7.92
N PRO A 224 -10.75 -20.52 8.48
CA PRO A 224 -9.55 -20.23 7.71
C PRO A 224 -9.39 -21.29 6.61
N PRO A 225 -9.01 -20.88 5.38
CA PRO A 225 -8.76 -21.85 4.33
C PRO A 225 -7.59 -22.76 4.69
N LEU A 226 -7.63 -24.02 4.24
CA LEU A 226 -6.65 -25.05 4.59
C LEU A 226 -5.20 -24.62 4.28
N VAL A 227 -4.99 -23.81 3.25
CA VAL A 227 -3.67 -23.27 2.91
C VAL A 227 -3.09 -22.39 4.02
N VAL A 228 -3.92 -21.63 4.75
CA VAL A 228 -3.48 -20.79 5.87
C VAL A 228 -3.10 -21.66 7.06
N HIS A 229 -3.90 -22.70 7.35
CA HIS A 229 -3.55 -23.70 8.35
C HIS A 229 -2.21 -24.36 8.02
N ARG A 230 -2.05 -24.83 6.79
CA ARG A 230 -0.81 -25.47 6.33
C ARG A 230 0.39 -24.52 6.37
N ALA A 231 0.22 -23.26 5.98
CA ALA A 231 1.27 -22.25 6.06
C ALA A 231 1.70 -21.99 7.50
N ASN A 232 0.75 -21.91 8.44
CA ASN A 232 1.03 -21.73 9.86
C ASN A 232 1.72 -22.97 10.46
N GLU A 233 1.31 -24.18 10.10
CA GLU A 233 1.98 -25.42 10.48
C GLU A 233 3.43 -25.44 10.02
N LEU A 234 3.68 -25.13 8.74
CA LEU A 234 5.03 -25.08 8.18
C LEU A 234 5.88 -23.98 8.83
N ALA A 235 5.29 -22.82 9.13
CA ALA A 235 5.98 -21.73 9.83
C ALA A 235 6.33 -22.09 11.29
N ALA A 236 5.50 -22.91 11.95
CA ALA A 236 5.73 -23.42 13.30
C ALA A 236 6.68 -24.62 13.34
N SER A 237 6.80 -25.36 12.24
CA SER A 237 7.74 -26.48 12.12
C SER A 237 9.19 -26.00 12.22
N ALA A 238 10.08 -26.87 12.69
CA ALA A 238 11.50 -26.55 12.81
C ALA A 238 12.03 -26.06 11.45
N ARG A 239 12.74 -24.92 11.46
CA ARG A 239 13.39 -24.41 10.25
C ARG A 239 14.26 -25.51 9.67
N ILE A 240 13.93 -25.96 8.46
CA ILE A 240 14.75 -26.90 7.71
C ILE A 240 16.16 -26.30 7.64
N GLN A 241 17.15 -26.99 8.19
CA GLN A 241 18.54 -26.61 7.98
C GLN A 241 18.87 -26.86 6.52
N PHE A 242 19.11 -25.79 5.77
CA PHE A 242 19.46 -25.87 4.36
C PHE A 242 20.93 -26.28 4.25
N ILE A 243 21.19 -27.52 3.84
CA ILE A 243 22.54 -28.07 3.67
C ILE A 243 23.24 -27.44 2.44
N GLY A 244 22.46 -26.90 1.49
CA GLY A 244 22.93 -26.17 0.33
C GLY A 244 21.96 -26.35 -0.84
N ALA A 245 21.78 -25.34 -1.68
CA ALA A 245 20.76 -25.38 -2.75
C ALA A 245 20.99 -26.51 -3.75
N LEU A 246 22.24 -26.74 -4.17
CA LEU A 246 22.59 -27.80 -5.12
C LEU A 246 22.41 -29.19 -4.52
N GLN A 247 22.72 -29.36 -3.23
CA GLN A 247 22.57 -30.64 -2.53
C GLN A 247 21.09 -31.00 -2.35
N GLN A 248 20.24 -30.03 -1.96
CA GLN A 248 18.79 -30.26 -1.87
C GLN A 248 18.17 -30.62 -3.21
N LEU A 249 18.57 -29.94 -4.29
CA LEU A 249 18.10 -30.25 -5.64
C LEU A 249 18.57 -31.64 -6.12
N ARG A 250 19.66 -32.16 -5.55
CA ARG A 250 20.12 -33.52 -5.83
C ARG A 250 19.32 -34.56 -5.04
N GLU A 251 19.01 -34.27 -3.78
CA GLU A 251 18.33 -35.18 -2.84
C GLU A 251 16.82 -35.28 -3.09
N ASP A 252 16.19 -34.23 -3.62
CA ASP A 252 14.74 -34.18 -3.87
C ASP A 252 14.44 -34.04 -5.39
N PRO A 253 14.07 -35.15 -6.06
CA PRO A 253 13.74 -35.14 -7.49
C PRO A 253 12.50 -34.31 -7.84
N GLU A 254 11.52 -34.18 -6.92
CA GLU A 254 10.34 -33.36 -7.17
C GLU A 254 10.71 -31.89 -7.13
N LEU A 255 11.51 -31.48 -6.15
CA LEU A 255 12.05 -30.11 -6.06
C LEU A 255 12.88 -29.75 -7.29
N LEU A 256 13.73 -30.66 -7.77
CA LEU A 256 14.50 -30.46 -9.00
C LEU A 256 13.61 -30.23 -10.21
N ARG A 257 12.55 -31.04 -10.36
CA ARG A 257 11.60 -30.89 -11.47
C ARG A 257 10.91 -29.52 -11.42
N HIS A 258 10.39 -29.13 -10.25
CA HIS A 258 9.76 -27.83 -10.07
C HIS A 258 10.72 -26.66 -10.32
N HIS A 259 11.97 -26.77 -9.88
CA HIS A 259 13.00 -25.78 -10.15
C HIS A 259 13.28 -25.66 -11.65
N LEU A 260 13.53 -26.77 -12.34
CA LEU A 260 13.80 -26.77 -13.79
C LEU A 260 12.63 -26.21 -14.62
N ASP A 261 11.38 -26.46 -14.19
CA ASP A 261 10.20 -25.88 -14.83
C ASP A 261 10.08 -24.36 -14.62
N SER A 262 10.63 -23.84 -13.52
CA SER A 262 10.65 -22.41 -13.22
C SER A 262 11.78 -21.65 -13.92
N VAL A 263 12.85 -22.34 -14.34
CA VAL A 263 13.98 -21.73 -15.04
C VAL A 263 13.55 -21.36 -16.46
N PRO A 264 13.73 -20.09 -16.90
CA PRO A 264 13.41 -19.69 -18.26
C PRO A 264 14.15 -20.56 -19.27
N ARG A 265 13.41 -21.18 -20.20
CA ARG A 265 13.99 -22.06 -21.23
C ARG A 265 14.97 -21.33 -22.14
N GLU A 266 14.77 -20.02 -22.32
CA GLU A 266 15.60 -19.18 -23.17
C GLU A 266 15.83 -17.82 -22.50
N SER A 267 17.08 -17.59 -22.08
CA SER A 267 17.58 -16.23 -21.89
C SER A 267 17.85 -15.70 -23.29
N HIS A 268 17.12 -14.66 -23.73
CA HIS A 268 17.48 -13.87 -24.91
C HIS A 268 18.84 -13.19 -24.64
N ARG A 269 19.94 -13.95 -24.78
CA ARG A 269 21.30 -13.44 -24.61
C ARG A 269 21.64 -12.60 -25.82
N LYS A 270 22.16 -11.40 -25.59
CA LYS A 270 22.79 -10.64 -26.66
C LYS A 270 24.02 -11.41 -27.13
N LEU A 271 24.15 -11.62 -28.43
CA LEU A 271 25.33 -12.24 -29.03
C LEU A 271 26.60 -11.50 -28.58
N GLY A 272 27.58 -12.26 -28.08
CA GLY A 272 28.88 -11.74 -27.61
C GLY A 272 28.97 -11.40 -26.11
N GLU A 273 27.87 -11.45 -25.36
CA GLU A 273 27.88 -11.17 -23.92
C GLU A 273 28.21 -12.44 -23.11
N ILE A 274 29.37 -12.45 -22.44
CA ILE A 274 29.81 -13.57 -21.58
C ILE A 274 29.42 -13.28 -20.13
N VAL A 275 28.56 -14.14 -19.57
CA VAL A 275 28.26 -14.14 -18.14
C VAL A 275 29.41 -14.81 -17.40
N VAL A 276 30.35 -13.99 -16.90
CA VAL A 276 31.60 -14.46 -16.27
C VAL A 276 31.37 -15.53 -15.20
N PRO A 277 30.44 -15.38 -14.23
CA PRO A 277 30.22 -16.41 -13.21
C PRO A 277 29.72 -17.75 -13.76
N LEU A 278 28.99 -17.74 -14.89
CA LEU A 278 28.53 -18.98 -15.52
C LEU A 278 29.69 -19.68 -16.24
N ALA A 279 30.55 -18.90 -16.90
CA ALA A 279 31.71 -19.41 -17.63
C ALA A 279 32.75 -20.00 -16.66
N THR A 280 33.04 -19.32 -15.55
CA THR A 280 33.94 -19.85 -14.51
C THR A 280 33.34 -21.08 -13.83
N ALA A 281 32.03 -21.07 -13.56
CA ALA A 281 31.35 -22.25 -13.04
C ALA A 281 31.46 -23.46 -13.99
N HIS A 282 31.27 -23.27 -15.30
CA HIS A 282 31.47 -24.32 -16.31
C HIS A 282 32.87 -24.91 -16.23
N ALA A 283 33.90 -24.06 -16.25
CA ALA A 283 35.29 -24.52 -16.19
C ALA A 283 35.60 -25.29 -14.91
N LYS A 284 35.11 -24.82 -13.75
CA LYS A 284 35.28 -25.51 -12.46
C LYS A 284 34.57 -26.86 -12.42
N ILE A 285 33.34 -26.94 -12.93
CA ILE A 285 32.55 -28.18 -13.00
C ILE A 285 33.20 -29.21 -13.94
N GLU A 286 33.82 -28.76 -15.02
CA GLU A 286 34.56 -29.66 -15.93
C GLU A 286 35.86 -30.18 -15.32
N GLN A 287 36.47 -29.43 -14.41
CA GLN A 287 37.69 -29.85 -13.69
C GLN A 287 37.41 -30.71 -12.46
N SER A 288 36.23 -30.57 -11.85
CA SER A 288 35.85 -31.36 -10.67
C SER A 288 35.55 -32.82 -11.02
N GLY A 289 36.09 -33.75 -10.24
CA GLY A 289 35.83 -35.19 -10.40
C GLY A 289 34.56 -35.66 -9.69
N THR A 290 34.17 -34.96 -8.62
CA THR A 290 32.98 -35.29 -7.82
C THR A 290 32.09 -34.07 -7.57
N PHE A 291 30.86 -34.36 -7.17
CA PHE A 291 29.88 -33.33 -6.83
C PHE A 291 30.30 -32.47 -5.65
N ASP A 292 30.82 -33.09 -4.59
CA ASP A 292 31.21 -32.38 -3.37
C ASP A 292 32.38 -31.41 -3.64
N GLU A 293 33.31 -31.81 -4.50
CA GLU A 293 34.41 -30.97 -4.98
C GLU A 293 33.89 -29.80 -5.81
N ALA A 294 32.98 -30.06 -6.76
CA ALA A 294 32.36 -29.03 -7.57
C ALA A 294 31.62 -27.99 -6.70
N VAL A 295 30.81 -28.44 -5.74
CA VAL A 295 30.07 -27.55 -4.82
C VAL A 295 31.03 -26.76 -3.93
N GLY A 296 32.14 -27.37 -3.47
CA GLY A 296 33.15 -26.70 -2.65
C GLY A 296 33.93 -25.59 -3.37
N TRP A 297 34.08 -25.68 -4.71
CA TRP A 297 34.82 -24.70 -5.50
C TRP A 297 33.98 -23.52 -6.00
N LEU A 298 32.66 -23.66 -6.01
CA LEU A 298 31.74 -22.64 -6.52
C LEU A 298 31.45 -21.58 -5.46
N ASP A 299 31.57 -20.32 -5.84
CA ASP A 299 31.14 -19.19 -5.02
C ASP A 299 29.63 -18.92 -5.13
N LYS A 300 29.12 -17.94 -4.36
CA LYS A 300 27.69 -17.60 -4.35
C LYS A 300 27.17 -17.09 -5.71
N ALA A 301 27.99 -16.36 -6.46
CA ALA A 301 27.60 -15.82 -7.76
C ALA A 301 27.55 -16.93 -8.83
N GLU A 302 28.52 -17.85 -8.77
CA GLU A 302 28.62 -19.03 -9.60
C GLU A 302 27.46 -20.01 -9.34
N ILE A 303 27.17 -20.33 -8.06
CA ILE A 303 26.01 -21.15 -7.69
C ILE A 303 24.72 -20.55 -8.24
N ARG A 304 24.52 -19.23 -8.08
CA ARG A 304 23.34 -18.55 -8.62
C ARG A 304 23.26 -18.64 -10.15
N ALA A 305 24.39 -18.53 -10.84
CA ALA A 305 24.46 -18.65 -12.29
C ALA A 305 24.14 -20.08 -12.76
N VAL A 306 24.63 -21.10 -12.05
CA VAL A 306 24.32 -22.52 -12.30
C VAL A 306 22.83 -22.79 -12.08
N LEU A 307 22.25 -22.33 -10.97
CA LEU A 307 20.82 -22.49 -10.68
C LEU A 307 19.91 -21.85 -11.75
N GLY A 308 20.37 -20.77 -12.38
CA GLY A 308 19.66 -20.11 -13.49
C GLY A 308 19.87 -20.73 -14.86
N ASN A 309 20.67 -21.80 -14.99
CA ASN A 309 20.94 -22.47 -16.26
C ASN A 309 20.65 -23.98 -16.16
N ALA A 310 19.55 -24.41 -16.78
CA ALA A 310 19.10 -25.79 -16.73
C ALA A 310 20.13 -26.81 -17.23
N ALA A 311 20.92 -26.48 -18.27
CA ALA A 311 21.92 -27.38 -18.82
C ALA A 311 23.11 -27.58 -17.86
N THR A 312 23.65 -26.49 -17.32
CA THR A 312 24.73 -26.54 -16.33
C THR A 312 24.27 -27.26 -15.06
N LEU A 313 23.06 -26.96 -14.60
CA LEU A 313 22.50 -27.55 -13.39
C LEU A 313 22.34 -29.07 -13.53
N ARG A 314 21.88 -29.58 -14.66
CA ARG A 314 21.83 -31.03 -14.90
C ARG A 314 23.23 -31.64 -14.89
N ARG A 315 24.20 -30.98 -15.55
CA ARG A 315 25.58 -31.48 -15.66
C ARG A 315 26.27 -31.62 -14.31
N ILE A 316 26.12 -30.65 -13.40
CA ILE A 316 26.70 -30.75 -12.06
C ILE A 316 26.01 -31.83 -11.21
N LEU A 317 24.69 -32.01 -11.35
CA LEU A 317 23.94 -33.01 -10.59
C LEU A 317 24.23 -34.46 -11.05
N GLU A 318 24.68 -34.64 -12.29
CA GLU A 318 25.11 -35.94 -12.85
C GLU A 318 26.50 -36.40 -12.36
N LEU A 319 27.30 -35.51 -11.76
CA LEU A 319 28.61 -35.89 -11.19
C LEU A 319 28.46 -36.93 -10.07
N ARG A 320 29.44 -37.81 -9.93
CA ARG A 320 29.44 -38.83 -8.87
C ARG A 320 29.63 -38.19 -7.49
N VAL A 321 29.01 -38.75 -6.45
CA VAL A 321 29.33 -38.42 -5.05
C VAL A 321 30.59 -39.18 -4.66
N THR A 322 31.42 -38.56 -3.83
CA THR A 322 32.64 -39.15 -3.28
C THR A 322 32.35 -40.37 -2.40
#